data_AF-A0A259C8D0-F1
#
_entry.id   AF-A0A259C8D0-F1
#
_cell.length_a   1.000
_cell.length_b   1.000
_cell.length_c   1.000
_cell.angle_alpha   90.00
_cell.angle_beta   90.00
_cell.angle_gamma   90.00
#
_symmetry.space_group_name_H-M   'P 1'
#
loop_
_entity.id
_entity.type
_entity.pdbx_description
1 polymer ?
#
loop_
_entity_poly.entity_id
_entity_poly.type
_entity_poly.pdbx_seq_one_letter_code
_entity_poly.pdbx_strand_id
1 'polypeptide(L)'
;MSCDIDYRYRRALQPDGLTTFENALRALNEAVDDVRLAGRQVGSCPAVLLLTRHLQRIADGRPTECEADDQALRSQCIERLAELKHRPAIIALVKRGIDYRPEELRHYRREGTRALRQIAAGIGLEHADYRISYYTSQEQLAGEHVLEADGIYVRISPERFGEPGLAWRNPFWKPPGAVMRKAPITALADIPALTARIARELKIAPPAQPGLI
;
A
#
# COMPACT_ATOMS: atom_id res chain seq x y z
N MET A 1 -2.30 -11.58 14.48
CA MET A 1 -2.64 -10.27 13.85
C MET A 1 -3.33 -10.55 12.53
N SER A 2 -4.50 -9.94 12.28
CA SER A 2 -5.17 -10.03 10.98
C SER A 2 -4.45 -9.12 9.97
N CYS A 3 -4.26 -9.61 8.75
CA CYS A 3 -3.73 -8.83 7.63
C CYS A 3 -4.92 -8.36 6.78
N ASP A 4 -5.46 -7.19 7.11
CA ASP A 4 -6.63 -6.63 6.43
C ASP A 4 -6.18 -5.64 5.35
N ILE A 5 -6.37 -6.01 4.08
CA ILE A 5 -5.94 -5.23 2.90
C ILE A 5 -6.98 -4.17 2.55
N ASP A 6 -6.60 -2.90 2.53
CA ASP A 6 -7.53 -1.80 2.28
C ASP A 6 -7.92 -1.64 0.79
N TYR A 7 -7.14 -2.22 -0.12
CA TYR A 7 -7.28 -2.05 -1.56
C TYR A 7 -8.64 -2.50 -2.11
N ARG A 8 -9.19 -3.62 -1.61
CA ARG A 8 -10.52 -4.09 -2.03
C ARG A 8 -11.62 -3.04 -1.81
N TYR A 9 -11.53 -2.28 -0.72
CA TYR A 9 -12.49 -1.21 -0.42
C TYR A 9 -12.33 -0.03 -1.37
N ARG A 10 -11.08 0.36 -1.68
CA ARG A 10 -10.81 1.44 -2.66
C ARG A 10 -11.35 1.07 -4.03
N ARG A 11 -11.08 -0.16 -4.48
CA ARG A 11 -11.55 -0.68 -5.76
C ARG A 11 -13.08 -0.75 -5.81
N ALA A 12 -13.73 -1.17 -4.72
CA ALA A 12 -15.19 -1.19 -4.65
C ALA A 12 -15.82 0.21 -4.66
N LEU A 13 -15.15 1.22 -4.10
CA LEU A 13 -15.62 2.60 -4.10
C LEU A 13 -15.41 3.32 -5.43
N GLN A 14 -14.41 2.90 -6.22
CA GLN A 14 -14.04 3.45 -7.52
C GLN A 14 -13.86 2.32 -8.56
N PRO A 15 -14.95 1.67 -8.99
CA PRO A 15 -14.90 0.51 -9.89
C PRO A 15 -14.78 0.90 -11.38
N ASP A 16 -14.63 2.17 -11.72
CA ASP A 16 -14.73 2.70 -13.10
C ASP A 16 -13.78 2.04 -14.12
N GLY A 17 -12.63 1.52 -13.66
CA GLY A 17 -11.70 0.76 -14.49
C GLY A 17 -12.10 -0.70 -14.75
N LEU A 18 -13.15 -1.20 -14.10
CA LEU A 18 -13.68 -2.56 -14.23
C LEU A 18 -14.82 -2.58 -15.24
N THR A 19 -14.51 -2.26 -16.50
CA THR A 19 -15.51 -2.09 -17.57
C THR A 19 -15.94 -3.39 -18.25
N THR A 20 -15.16 -4.45 -18.11
CA THR A 20 -15.44 -5.76 -18.72
C THR A 20 -15.80 -6.80 -17.67
N PHE A 21 -16.61 -7.79 -18.07
CA PHE A 21 -17.01 -8.89 -17.21
C PHE A 21 -15.79 -9.62 -16.62
N GLU A 22 -14.79 -9.92 -17.45
CA GLU A 22 -13.57 -10.62 -17.01
C GLU A 22 -12.77 -9.83 -15.98
N ASN A 23 -12.62 -8.52 -16.16
CA ASN A 23 -11.90 -7.66 -15.23
C ASN A 23 -12.66 -7.52 -13.91
N ALA A 24 -13.98 -7.36 -13.96
CA ALA A 24 -14.83 -7.27 -12.77
C ALA A 24 -14.85 -8.60 -11.99
N LEU A 25 -14.95 -9.75 -12.67
CA LEU A 25 -14.90 -11.07 -12.04
C LEU A 25 -13.54 -11.33 -11.37
N ARG A 26 -12.45 -10.99 -12.05
CA ARG A 26 -11.10 -11.08 -11.47
C ARG A 26 -10.99 -10.20 -10.21
N ALA A 27 -11.49 -8.98 -10.27
CA ALA A 27 -11.48 -8.06 -9.14
C ALA A 27 -12.29 -8.56 -7.94
N LEU A 28 -13.44 -9.19 -8.19
CA LEU A 28 -14.27 -9.81 -7.16
C LEU A 28 -13.54 -10.99 -6.50
N ASN A 29 -12.93 -11.89 -7.28
CA ASN A 29 -12.17 -13.01 -6.75
C ASN A 29 -10.99 -12.55 -5.89
N GLU A 30 -10.21 -11.55 -6.37
CA GLU A 30 -9.14 -10.96 -5.56
C GLU A 30 -9.67 -10.37 -4.24
N ALA A 31 -10.84 -9.71 -4.26
CA ALA A 31 -11.45 -9.17 -3.03
C ALA A 31 -11.92 -10.27 -2.07
N VAL A 32 -12.38 -11.41 -2.58
CA VAL A 32 -12.74 -12.59 -1.77
C VAL A 32 -11.50 -13.17 -1.08
N ASP A 33 -10.39 -13.29 -1.81
CA ASP A 33 -9.14 -13.80 -1.25
C ASP A 33 -8.55 -12.84 -0.21
N ASP A 34 -8.63 -11.52 -0.43
CA ASP A 34 -8.27 -10.51 0.57
C ASP A 34 -9.06 -10.67 1.88
N VAL A 35 -10.36 -10.97 1.79
CA VAL A 35 -11.23 -11.17 2.97
C VAL A 35 -10.85 -12.44 3.72
N ARG A 36 -10.51 -13.52 3.00
CA ARG A 36 -10.02 -14.77 3.58
C ARG A 36 -8.68 -14.56 4.28
N LEU A 37 -7.76 -13.82 3.66
CA LEU A 37 -6.47 -13.47 4.26
C LEU A 37 -6.63 -12.69 5.57
N ALA A 38 -7.63 -11.81 5.63
CA ALA A 38 -8.00 -11.07 6.82
C ALA A 38 -8.68 -11.94 7.91
N GLY A 39 -9.04 -13.19 7.60
CA GLY A 39 -9.78 -14.08 8.49
C GLY A 39 -11.22 -13.64 8.73
N ARG A 40 -11.83 -12.97 7.76
CA ARG A 40 -13.20 -12.41 7.86
C ARG A 40 -14.18 -13.19 6.99
N GLN A 41 -15.48 -13.03 7.27
CA GLN A 41 -16.53 -13.68 6.51
C GLN A 41 -16.77 -12.94 5.19
N VAL A 42 -16.75 -13.68 4.08
CA VAL A 42 -16.91 -13.14 2.72
C VAL A 42 -18.30 -12.52 2.50
N GLY A 43 -19.35 -13.24 2.90
CA GLY A 43 -20.74 -12.82 2.66
C GLY A 43 -21.18 -11.53 3.37
N SER A 44 -20.41 -11.06 4.36
CA SER A 44 -20.68 -9.81 5.08
C SER A 44 -19.70 -8.69 4.73
N CYS A 45 -18.79 -8.90 3.77
CA CYS A 45 -17.84 -7.87 3.39
C CYS A 45 -18.48 -6.85 2.42
N PRO A 46 -18.54 -5.56 2.77
CA PRO A 46 -19.24 -4.59 1.93
C PRO A 46 -18.55 -4.36 0.57
N ALA A 47 -17.22 -4.49 0.51
CA ALA A 47 -16.49 -4.40 -0.75
C ALA A 47 -16.83 -5.56 -1.72
N VAL A 48 -16.94 -6.79 -1.19
CA VAL A 48 -17.33 -7.96 -1.99
C VAL A 48 -18.76 -7.79 -2.49
N LEU A 49 -19.68 -7.31 -1.64
CA LEU A 49 -21.07 -7.06 -2.02
C LEU A 49 -21.18 -5.98 -3.11
N LEU A 50 -20.44 -4.86 -2.99
CA LEU A 50 -20.41 -3.82 -4.03
C LEU A 50 -19.84 -4.34 -5.35
N LEU A 51 -18.72 -5.07 -5.33
CA LEU A 51 -18.13 -5.64 -6.53
C LEU A 51 -19.03 -6.69 -7.20
N THR A 52 -19.79 -7.44 -6.39
CA THR A 52 -20.80 -8.38 -6.90
C THR A 52 -21.92 -7.64 -7.64
N ARG A 53 -22.46 -6.56 -7.06
CA ARG A 53 -23.49 -5.73 -7.72
C ARG A 53 -22.96 -5.09 -8.99
N HIS A 54 -21.72 -4.61 -8.98
CA HIS A 54 -21.05 -4.07 -10.17
C HIS A 54 -20.94 -5.11 -11.28
N LEU A 55 -20.50 -6.33 -10.95
CA LEU A 55 -20.42 -7.45 -11.90
C LEU A 55 -21.80 -7.83 -12.47
N GLN A 56 -22.84 -7.85 -11.64
CA GLN A 56 -24.21 -8.10 -12.08
C GLN A 56 -24.67 -7.05 -13.09
N ARG A 57 -24.43 -5.75 -12.84
CA ARG A 57 -24.78 -4.68 -13.79
C ARG A 57 -24.10 -4.87 -15.15
N ILE A 58 -22.82 -5.25 -15.16
CA ILE A 58 -22.10 -5.57 -16.40
C ILE A 58 -22.74 -6.76 -17.11
N ALA A 59 -23.05 -7.83 -16.38
CA ALA A 59 -23.68 -9.03 -16.95
C ALA A 59 -25.06 -8.71 -17.55
N ASP A 60 -25.82 -7.82 -16.92
CA ASP A 60 -27.14 -7.37 -17.36
C ASP A 60 -27.07 -6.31 -18.48
N GLY A 61 -25.89 -5.82 -18.86
CA GLY A 61 -25.73 -4.70 -19.80
C GLY A 61 -26.29 -3.36 -19.28
N ARG A 62 -26.39 -3.20 -17.96
CA ARG A 62 -26.89 -1.99 -17.30
C ARG A 62 -25.76 -0.97 -17.07
N PRO A 63 -26.09 0.33 -16.92
CA PRO A 63 -25.14 1.32 -16.45
C PRO A 63 -24.50 0.89 -15.13
N THR A 64 -23.19 1.06 -15.01
CA THR A 64 -22.42 0.68 -13.81
C THR A 64 -22.33 1.80 -12.78
N GLU A 65 -23.14 2.84 -12.95
CA GLU A 65 -23.19 3.97 -12.02
C GLU A 65 -23.70 3.54 -10.64
N CYS A 66 -23.34 4.32 -9.63
CA CYS A 66 -23.73 4.06 -8.25
C CYS A 66 -25.24 4.28 -8.07
N GLU A 67 -25.95 3.22 -7.72
CA GLU A 67 -27.37 3.29 -7.36
C GLU A 67 -27.54 3.68 -5.88
N ALA A 68 -28.71 4.20 -5.50
CA ALA A 68 -29.01 4.59 -4.13
C ALA A 68 -28.81 3.44 -3.13
N ASP A 69 -29.11 2.21 -3.55
CA ASP A 69 -28.98 1.00 -2.74
C ASP A 69 -27.53 0.66 -2.38
N ASP A 70 -26.55 1.20 -3.11
CA ASP A 70 -25.12 0.98 -2.83
C ASP A 70 -24.61 1.90 -1.72
N GLN A 71 -25.34 2.97 -1.37
CA GLN A 71 -24.86 4.01 -0.48
C GLN A 71 -24.49 3.48 0.91
N ALA A 72 -25.31 2.56 1.47
CA ALA A 72 -25.02 1.95 2.76
C ALA A 72 -23.72 1.14 2.76
N LEU A 73 -23.49 0.34 1.70
CA LEU A 73 -22.26 -0.45 1.55
C LEU A 73 -21.03 0.44 1.31
N ARG A 74 -21.20 1.54 0.57
CA ARG A 74 -20.15 2.53 0.35
C ARG A 74 -19.72 3.21 1.64
N SER A 75 -20.68 3.64 2.47
CA SER A 75 -20.39 4.20 3.80
C SER A 75 -19.59 3.21 4.66
N GLN A 76 -20.00 1.94 4.69
CA GLN A 76 -19.24 0.90 5.40
C GLN A 76 -17.83 0.71 4.82
N CYS A 77 -17.65 0.79 3.51
CA CYS A 77 -16.31 0.73 2.90
C CYS A 77 -15.43 1.92 3.32
N ILE A 78 -16.00 3.13 3.39
CA ILE A 78 -15.29 4.34 3.82
C ILE A 78 -14.86 4.24 5.28
N GLU A 79 -15.75 3.80 6.17
CA GLU A 79 -15.45 3.56 7.59
C GLU A 79 -14.32 2.54 7.75
N ARG A 80 -14.39 1.41 7.03
CA ARG A 80 -13.33 0.40 7.04
C ARG A 80 -12.01 0.93 6.51
N LEU A 81 -12.01 1.78 5.48
CA LEU A 81 -10.79 2.43 5.00
C LEU A 81 -10.16 3.35 6.05
N ALA A 82 -10.98 4.15 6.75
CA ALA A 82 -10.51 5.03 7.80
C ALA A 82 -9.85 4.24 8.95
N GLU A 83 -10.47 3.12 9.35
CA GLU A 83 -9.91 2.19 10.34
C GLU A 83 -8.55 1.60 9.95
N LEU A 84 -8.38 1.25 8.67
CA LEU A 84 -7.17 0.61 8.14
C LEU A 84 -6.04 1.59 7.85
N LYS A 85 -6.35 2.88 7.68
CA LYS A 85 -5.36 3.94 7.41
C LYS A 85 -4.20 3.95 8.42
N HIS A 86 -4.47 3.62 9.68
CA HIS A 86 -3.49 3.61 10.77
C HIS A 86 -2.91 2.21 11.08
N ARG A 87 -3.27 1.19 10.27
CA ARG A 87 -2.88 -0.20 10.45
C ARG A 87 -2.45 -0.80 9.10
N PRO A 88 -1.37 -0.28 8.48
CA PRO A 88 -0.96 -0.72 7.16
C PRO A 88 -0.58 -2.21 7.17
N ALA A 89 -1.09 -2.95 6.19
CA ALA A 89 -1.03 -4.40 6.18
C ALA A 89 0.40 -4.93 6.08
N ILE A 90 1.31 -4.17 5.47
CA ILE A 90 2.74 -4.51 5.39
C ILE A 90 3.38 -4.80 6.76
N ILE A 91 2.96 -4.11 7.83
CA ILE A 91 3.47 -4.37 9.17
C ILE A 91 3.08 -5.79 9.62
N ALA A 92 1.82 -6.16 9.41
CA ALA A 92 1.32 -7.48 9.77
C ALA A 92 1.95 -8.58 8.91
N LEU A 93 2.13 -8.32 7.60
CA LEU A 93 2.80 -9.24 6.67
C LEU A 93 4.23 -9.52 7.13
N VAL A 94 5.06 -8.48 7.28
CA VAL A 94 6.47 -8.64 7.69
C VAL A 94 6.58 -9.38 9.02
N LYS A 95 5.78 -8.99 10.03
CA LYS A 95 5.81 -9.64 11.36
C LYS A 95 5.37 -11.11 11.34
N ARG A 96 4.55 -11.53 10.38
CA ARG A 96 4.07 -12.92 10.27
C ARG A 96 5.06 -13.84 9.57
N GLY A 97 5.99 -13.28 8.79
CA GLY A 97 6.86 -14.03 7.89
C GLY A 97 6.12 -14.40 6.60
N ILE A 98 6.72 -14.02 5.47
CA ILE A 98 6.07 -14.03 4.14
C ILE A 98 6.78 -14.90 3.10
N ASP A 99 7.92 -15.49 3.43
CA ASP A 99 8.61 -16.38 2.50
C ASP A 99 7.80 -17.63 2.22
N TYR A 100 7.88 -18.11 0.98
CA TYR A 100 7.14 -19.26 0.45
C TYR A 100 5.62 -19.12 0.52
N ARG A 101 5.11 -17.89 0.69
CA ARG A 101 3.68 -17.58 0.73
C ARG A 101 3.31 -16.67 -0.43
N PRO A 102 2.99 -17.23 -1.61
CA PRO A 102 2.85 -16.45 -2.84
C PRO A 102 1.80 -15.35 -2.74
N GLU A 103 0.69 -15.59 -2.04
CA GLU A 103 -0.35 -14.56 -1.86
C GLU A 103 0.14 -13.41 -0.99
N GLU A 104 0.75 -13.73 0.15
CA GLU A 104 1.33 -12.73 1.06
C GLU A 104 2.46 -11.94 0.40
N LEU A 105 3.27 -12.58 -0.45
CA LEU A 105 4.30 -11.91 -1.25
C LEU A 105 3.71 -10.93 -2.25
N ARG A 106 2.58 -11.27 -2.90
CA ARG A 106 1.87 -10.33 -3.80
C ARG A 106 1.40 -9.10 -3.01
N HIS A 107 0.83 -9.29 -1.82
CA HIS A 107 0.40 -8.16 -0.98
C HIS A 107 1.58 -7.36 -0.46
N TYR A 108 2.65 -8.01 -0.01
CA TYR A 108 3.88 -7.36 0.42
C TYR A 108 4.44 -6.46 -0.68
N ARG A 109 4.52 -6.97 -1.91
CA ARG A 109 5.02 -6.20 -3.06
C ARG A 109 4.17 -4.96 -3.32
N ARG A 110 2.84 -5.11 -3.34
CA ARG A 110 1.90 -4.01 -3.57
C ARG A 110 1.98 -2.96 -2.46
N GLU A 111 1.96 -3.40 -1.20
CA GLU A 111 1.99 -2.50 -0.04
C GLU A 111 3.34 -1.79 0.11
N GLY A 112 4.46 -2.45 -0.18
CA GLY A 112 5.79 -1.84 -0.11
C GLY A 112 5.97 -0.73 -1.14
N THR A 113 5.59 -0.98 -2.39
CA THR A 113 5.60 0.06 -3.44
C THR A 113 4.68 1.22 -3.08
N ARG A 114 3.49 0.93 -2.53
CA ARG A 114 2.55 1.97 -2.11
C ARG A 114 3.11 2.81 -0.96
N ALA A 115 3.68 2.17 0.08
CA ALA A 115 4.27 2.87 1.20
C ALA A 115 5.39 3.81 0.74
N LEU A 116 6.26 3.36 -0.17
CA LEU A 116 7.31 4.20 -0.76
C LEU A 116 6.73 5.36 -1.59
N ARG A 117 5.65 5.17 -2.35
CA ARG A 117 4.97 6.28 -3.04
C ARG A 117 4.40 7.31 -2.06
N GLN A 118 3.85 6.88 -0.93
CA GLN A 118 3.34 7.78 0.11
C GLN A 118 4.48 8.55 0.79
N ILE A 119 5.64 7.90 1.00
CA ILE A 119 6.85 8.56 1.48
C ILE A 119 7.32 9.59 0.45
N ALA A 120 7.43 9.23 -0.83
CA ALA A 120 7.84 10.13 -1.91
C ALA A 120 6.95 11.39 -1.97
N ALA A 121 5.63 11.19 -1.96
CA ALA A 121 4.65 12.28 -1.96
C ALA A 121 4.76 13.16 -0.72
N GLY A 122 4.98 12.58 0.46
CA GLY A 122 5.16 13.35 1.70
C GLY A 122 6.47 14.14 1.75
N ILE A 123 7.51 13.69 1.03
CA ILE A 123 8.76 14.44 0.85
C ILE A 123 8.55 15.58 -0.16
N GLY A 124 7.60 15.43 -1.09
CA GLY A 124 7.37 16.37 -2.18
C GLY A 124 8.09 15.99 -3.48
N LEU A 125 8.46 14.71 -3.66
CA LEU A 125 9.05 14.24 -4.91
C LEU A 125 7.97 14.06 -5.98
N GLU A 126 8.21 14.60 -7.18
CA GLU A 126 7.35 14.32 -8.32
C GLU A 126 7.58 12.91 -8.85
N HIS A 127 6.60 12.35 -9.57
CA HIS A 127 6.70 10.98 -10.07
C HIS A 127 7.87 10.77 -11.05
N ALA A 128 8.32 11.83 -11.72
CA ALA A 128 9.46 11.80 -12.63
C ALA A 128 10.82 11.77 -11.90
N ASP A 129 10.86 12.17 -10.64
CA ASP A 129 12.12 12.43 -9.91
C ASP A 129 12.59 11.24 -9.06
N TYR A 130 11.80 10.15 -9.04
CA TYR A 130 12.16 8.97 -8.27
C TYR A 130 11.87 7.67 -9.01
N ARG A 131 12.62 6.65 -8.64
CA ARG A 131 12.40 5.26 -9.05
C ARG A 131 12.07 4.41 -7.84
N ILE A 132 11.09 3.53 -7.98
CA ILE A 132 10.84 2.45 -7.02
C ILE A 132 11.18 1.11 -7.67
N SER A 133 12.06 0.36 -7.04
CA SER A 133 12.50 -0.97 -7.47
C SER A 133 12.19 -2.02 -6.40
N TYR A 134 12.06 -3.28 -6.84
CA TYR A 134 11.94 -4.43 -5.96
C TYR A 134 13.04 -5.43 -6.27
N TYR A 135 13.85 -5.78 -5.28
CA TYR A 135 15.00 -6.67 -5.44
C TYR A 135 14.82 -7.92 -4.60
N THR A 136 14.77 -9.09 -5.24
CA THR A 136 14.76 -10.38 -4.55
C THR A 136 15.74 -11.34 -5.23
N SER A 137 16.34 -12.24 -4.45
CA SER A 137 17.21 -13.29 -4.98
C SER A 137 16.41 -14.46 -5.58
N GLN A 138 15.19 -14.68 -5.11
CA GLN A 138 14.30 -15.76 -5.55
C GLN A 138 12.84 -15.30 -5.46
N GLU A 139 11.99 -15.80 -6.36
CA GLU A 139 10.59 -15.39 -6.41
C GLU A 139 9.79 -15.76 -5.15
N GLN A 140 10.17 -16.87 -4.52
CA GLN A 140 9.57 -17.38 -3.29
C GLN A 140 10.03 -16.62 -2.04
N LEU A 141 11.02 -15.75 -2.15
CA LEU A 141 11.55 -14.99 -1.02
C LEU A 141 11.07 -13.54 -1.08
N ALA A 142 10.75 -12.99 0.09
CA ALA A 142 10.53 -11.57 0.24
C ALA A 142 11.84 -10.81 0.08
N GLY A 143 11.88 -10.01 -0.98
CA GLY A 143 12.95 -9.06 -1.29
C GLY A 143 12.78 -7.71 -0.63
N GLU A 144 13.52 -6.73 -1.15
CA GLU A 144 13.57 -5.37 -0.65
C GLU A 144 12.89 -4.40 -1.62
N HIS A 145 12.11 -3.48 -1.08
CA HIS A 145 11.62 -2.32 -1.82
C HIS A 145 12.61 -1.18 -1.66
N VAL A 146 12.97 -0.53 -2.75
CA VAL A 146 13.93 0.57 -2.75
C VAL A 146 13.33 1.76 -3.50
N LEU A 147 13.35 2.93 -2.87
CA LEU A 147 13.11 4.23 -3.48
C LEU A 147 14.45 4.94 -3.63
N GLU A 148 14.72 5.40 -4.85
CA GLU A 148 15.91 6.18 -5.20
C GLU A 148 15.49 7.47 -5.90
N ALA A 149 16.06 8.59 -5.47
CA ALA A 149 15.94 9.90 -6.07
C ALA A 149 17.24 10.69 -5.82
N ASP A 150 17.36 11.89 -6.36
CA ASP A 150 18.53 12.74 -6.08
C ASP A 150 18.64 13.03 -4.58
N GLY A 151 19.78 12.65 -3.97
CA GLY A 151 20.04 12.78 -2.54
C GLY A 151 19.23 11.85 -1.63
N ILE A 152 18.48 10.88 -2.15
CA ILE A 152 17.56 10.07 -1.34
C ILE A 152 17.66 8.59 -1.71
N TYR A 153 17.92 7.77 -0.69
CA TYR A 153 17.74 6.33 -0.73
C TYR A 153 16.86 5.91 0.44
N VAL A 154 15.77 5.19 0.18
CA VAL A 154 14.90 4.60 1.21
C VAL A 154 14.64 3.14 0.87
N ARG A 155 14.77 2.25 1.85
CA ARG A 155 14.58 0.81 1.71
C ARG A 155 13.55 0.29 2.71
N ILE A 156 12.65 -0.57 2.24
CA ILE A 156 11.77 -1.43 3.06
C ILE A 156 12.21 -2.89 2.89
N SER A 157 12.37 -3.62 3.98
CA SER A 157 12.87 -5.00 4.00
C SER A 157 12.07 -5.85 5.00
N PRO A 158 11.95 -7.19 4.80
CA PRO A 158 11.14 -8.07 5.65
C PRO A 158 11.77 -8.42 7.03
N GLU A 159 12.68 -7.60 7.55
CA GLU A 159 13.32 -7.78 8.87
C GLU A 159 14.05 -9.12 9.06
N ARG A 160 15.20 -9.29 8.40
CA ARG A 160 16.02 -10.51 8.49
C ARG A 160 17.28 -10.28 9.31
N PHE A 161 17.72 -11.29 10.05
CA PHE A 161 19.03 -11.29 10.75
C PHE A 161 19.27 -10.07 11.66
N GLY A 162 18.20 -9.53 12.28
CA GLY A 162 18.28 -8.35 13.14
C GLY A 162 18.37 -7.01 12.39
N GLU A 163 18.32 -7.01 11.05
CA GLU A 163 18.21 -5.78 10.26
C GLU A 163 16.79 -5.19 10.38
N PRO A 164 16.64 -3.93 10.81
CA PRO A 164 15.36 -3.23 10.85
C PRO A 164 14.69 -3.12 9.48
N GLY A 165 13.36 -3.09 9.48
CA GLY A 165 12.56 -3.16 8.27
C GLY A 165 12.59 -1.90 7.41
N LEU A 166 13.15 -0.80 7.92
CA LEU A 166 13.33 0.45 7.20
C LEU A 166 14.78 0.92 7.31
N ALA A 167 15.28 1.48 6.21
CA ALA A 167 16.57 2.13 6.18
C ALA A 167 16.60 3.30 5.19
N TRP A 168 17.33 4.37 5.50
CA TRP A 168 17.49 5.51 4.58
C TRP A 168 18.84 6.23 4.75
N ARG A 169 19.29 6.90 3.69
CA ARG A 169 20.50 7.74 3.66
C ARG A 169 20.46 8.73 2.49
N ASN A 170 21.38 9.68 2.49
CA ASN A 170 21.74 10.42 1.29
C ASN A 170 22.98 9.74 0.66
N PRO A 171 22.88 9.18 -0.57
CA PRO A 171 23.98 8.45 -1.19
C PRO A 171 25.17 9.34 -1.60
N PHE A 172 24.98 10.65 -1.70
CA PHE A 172 26.00 11.60 -2.15
C PHE A 172 26.79 12.24 -1.00
N TRP A 173 26.39 12.05 0.25
CA TRP A 173 27.10 12.60 1.40
C TRP A 173 28.37 11.81 1.72
N LYS A 174 29.37 12.46 2.30
CA LYS A 174 30.52 11.75 2.91
C LYS A 174 30.13 11.19 4.28
N PRO A 175 30.74 10.10 4.76
CA PRO A 175 30.60 9.67 6.15
C PRO A 175 30.96 10.83 7.11
N PRO A 176 30.22 11.00 8.23
CA PRO A 176 29.16 10.12 8.73
C PRO A 176 27.77 10.37 8.08
N GLY A 177 27.62 11.34 7.17
CA GLY A 177 26.35 11.67 6.53
C GLY A 177 25.77 10.58 5.61
N ALA A 178 26.62 9.78 4.97
CA ALA A 178 26.19 8.63 4.16
C ALA A 178 25.81 7.38 4.97
N VAL A 179 25.95 7.42 6.30
CA VAL A 179 25.64 6.27 7.16
C VAL A 179 24.14 5.97 7.10
N MET A 180 23.83 4.68 6.93
CA MET A 180 22.46 4.20 6.86
C MET A 180 21.73 4.39 8.19
N ARG A 181 20.69 5.20 8.17
CA ARG A 181 19.76 5.36 9.29
C ARG A 181 18.71 4.27 9.21
N LYS A 182 18.20 3.81 10.35
CA LYS A 182 17.33 2.63 10.42
C LYS A 182 16.14 2.86 11.35
N ALA A 183 15.04 2.16 11.09
CA ALA A 183 13.87 2.08 11.95
C ALA A 183 13.16 0.73 11.77
N PRO A 184 12.41 0.25 12.79
CA PRO A 184 11.58 -0.93 12.63
C PRO A 184 10.46 -0.68 11.61
N ILE A 185 9.94 -1.76 11.00
CA ILE A 185 8.84 -1.71 10.04
C ILE A 185 7.59 -1.02 10.61
N THR A 186 7.42 -1.04 11.94
CA THR A 186 6.31 -0.41 12.64
C THR A 186 6.24 1.11 12.47
N ALA A 187 7.33 1.77 12.07
CA ALA A 187 7.29 3.20 11.78
C ALA A 187 6.39 3.55 10.58
N LEU A 188 6.04 2.57 9.73
CA LEU A 188 5.05 2.76 8.67
C LEU A 188 3.62 3.01 9.18
N ALA A 189 3.34 2.79 10.48
CA ALA A 189 2.03 3.07 11.05
C ALA A 189 1.67 4.57 11.00
N ASP A 190 2.69 5.44 10.98
CA ASP A 190 2.57 6.88 10.80
C ASP A 190 3.54 7.35 9.71
N ILE A 191 3.15 7.13 8.45
CA ILE A 191 3.94 7.55 7.29
C ILE A 191 4.24 9.05 7.33
N PRO A 192 3.28 9.96 7.63
CA PRO A 192 3.59 11.39 7.76
C PRO A 192 4.74 11.68 8.76
N ALA A 193 4.71 11.09 9.95
CA ALA A 193 5.78 11.28 10.93
C ALA A 193 7.12 10.68 10.46
N LEU A 194 7.09 9.49 9.85
CA LEU A 194 8.27 8.86 9.26
C LEU A 194 8.88 9.74 8.16
N THR A 195 8.05 10.28 7.27
CA THR A 195 8.49 11.15 6.18
C THR A 195 9.10 12.45 6.71
N ALA A 196 8.47 13.11 7.67
CA ALA A 196 9.02 14.31 8.30
C ALA A 196 10.38 14.02 8.97
N ARG A 197 10.53 12.84 9.57
CA ARG A 197 11.81 12.38 10.13
C ARG A 197 12.88 12.17 9.04
N ILE A 198 12.55 11.49 7.94
CA ILE A 198 13.47 11.28 6.80
C ILE A 198 13.92 12.62 6.24
N ALA A 199 12.97 13.52 5.94
CA ALA A 199 13.25 14.84 5.39
C ALA A 199 14.21 15.66 6.27
N ARG A 200 13.93 15.72 7.58
CA ARG A 200 14.80 16.40 8.56
C ARG A 200 16.20 15.79 8.61
N GLU A 201 16.30 14.47 8.63
CA GLU A 201 17.58 13.77 8.76
C GLU A 201 18.45 13.81 7.50
N LEU A 202 17.81 13.90 6.33
CA LEU A 202 18.46 14.07 5.02
C LEU A 202 18.56 15.54 4.58
N LYS A 203 18.12 16.50 5.42
CA LYS A 203 18.11 17.95 5.14
C LYS A 203 17.40 18.29 3.82
N ILE A 204 16.30 17.59 3.53
CA ILE A 204 15.46 17.85 2.37
C ILE A 204 14.56 19.05 2.71
N ALA A 205 14.49 20.02 1.81
CA ALA A 205 13.59 21.14 1.97
C ALA A 205 12.14 20.63 2.06
N PRO A 206 11.30 21.16 2.97
CA PRO A 206 9.90 20.79 3.00
C PRO A 206 9.25 21.15 1.66
N PRO A 207 8.25 20.37 1.21
CA PRO A 207 7.49 20.73 0.01
C PRO A 207 6.95 22.14 0.17
N ALA A 208 7.05 22.95 -0.88
CA ALA A 208 6.44 24.27 -0.89
C ALA A 208 4.96 24.11 -0.54
N GLN A 209 4.50 24.75 0.54
CA GLN A 209 3.07 24.76 0.85
C GLN A 209 2.36 25.38 -0.37
N PRO A 210 1.28 24.76 -0.88
CA PRO A 210 0.49 25.40 -1.90
C PRO A 210 0.01 26.73 -1.32
N GLY A 211 0.51 27.83 -1.89
CA GLY A 211 0.08 29.16 -1.51
C GLY A 211 -1.44 29.21 -1.60
N LEU A 212 -2.09 29.67 -0.53
CA LEU A 212 -3.50 30.03 -0.57
C LEU A 212 -3.65 31.11 -1.65
N ILE A 213 -4.20 30.72 -2.81
CA ILE A 213 -4.76 31.61 -3.81
C ILE A 213 -6.27 31.59 -3.62
#